data_AF-A0A7C5MUN7-F1
#
_entry.id   AF-A0A7C5MUN7-F1
#
_cell.length_a   1.000
_cell.length_b   1.000
_cell.length_c   1.000
_cell.angle_alpha   90.00
_cell.angle_beta   90.00
_cell.angle_gamma   90.00
#
_symmetry.space_group_name_H-M   'P 1'
#
loop_
_entity.id
_entity.type
_entity.pdbx_description
1 polymer ?
#
loop_
_entity_poly.entity_id
_entity_poly.type
_entity_poly.pdbx_seq_one_letter_code
_entity_poly.pdbx_strand_id
1 'polypeptide(L)' 'MSSSAEQPLYPLLEQVDYPDDLRRLPPEKLPALAQELREYLIEVVSRTGGHLAAGLGV' A
#
# COMPACT_ATOMS: atom_id res chain seq x y z
N MET A 1 3.98 2.57 31.08
CA MET A 1 3.13 3.46 30.27
C MET A 1 3.46 3.17 28.81
N SER A 2 2.52 2.54 28.12
CA SER A 2 2.63 2.06 26.74
C SER A 2 2.73 3.22 25.77
N SER A 3 3.58 3.11 24.76
CA SER A 3 3.48 3.88 23.52
C SER A 3 4.11 3.04 22.41
N SER A 4 3.43 1.95 22.04
CA SER A 4 3.63 1.32 20.74
C SER A 4 3.07 2.30 19.72
N ALA A 5 3.94 2.99 18.98
CA ALA A 5 3.52 3.70 17.79
C ALA A 5 3.00 2.65 16.81
N GLU A 6 1.73 2.75 16.41
CA GLU A 6 1.14 1.97 15.34
C GLU A 6 2.04 2.14 14.10
N GLN A 7 2.80 1.10 13.75
CA GLN A 7 3.67 1.15 12.57
C GLN A 7 2.73 1.11 11.36
N PRO A 8 2.79 2.11 10.47
CA PRO A 8 1.91 2.11 9.33
C PRO A 8 2.21 0.96 8.39
N LEU A 9 1.17 0.33 7.86
CA LEU A 9 1.29 -0.83 6.96
C LEU A 9 2.02 -0.47 5.65
N TYR A 10 1.91 0.80 5.24
CA TYR A 10 2.50 1.35 4.02
C TYR A 10 3.22 2.68 4.32
N PRO A 11 4.41 2.64 4.94
CA PRO A 11 5.08 3.83 5.46
C PRO A 11 5.45 4.83 4.35
N LEU A 12 5.75 4.40 3.13
CA LEU A 12 6.06 5.31 2.03
C LEU A 12 4.77 5.81 1.37
N LEU A 13 3.78 4.94 1.20
CA LEU A 13 2.50 5.31 0.59
C LEU A 13 1.74 6.35 1.42
N GLU A 14 1.75 6.22 2.75
CA GLU A 14 1.10 7.19 3.64
C GLU A 14 1.79 8.56 3.69
N GLN A 15 3.04 8.66 3.22
CA GLN A 15 3.74 9.94 3.09
C GLN A 15 3.43 10.64 1.76
N VAL A 16 2.63 10.02 0.88
CA VAL A 16 2.32 10.52 -0.47
C VAL A 16 0.80 10.72 -0.58
N ASP A 17 0.36 11.94 -0.27
CA ASP A 17 -1.05 12.32 -0.44
C ASP A 17 -1.35 12.77 -1.87
N TYR A 18 -0.38 13.39 -2.56
CA TYR A 18 -0.56 13.97 -3.89
C TYR A 18 0.48 13.47 -4.91
N PRO A 19 0.15 13.47 -6.21
CA PRO A 19 1.10 13.10 -7.27
C PRO A 19 2.32 14.01 -7.33
N ASP A 20 2.26 15.22 -6.76
CA ASP A 20 3.42 16.09 -6.60
C ASP A 20 4.42 15.57 -5.56
N ASP A 21 3.96 14.93 -4.49
CA ASP A 21 4.84 14.36 -3.45
C ASP A 21 5.62 13.18 -4.00
N LEU A 22 5.00 12.38 -4.86
CA LEU A 22 5.67 11.31 -5.62
C LEU A 22 6.85 11.84 -6.45
N ARG A 23 6.67 13.02 -7.09
CA ARG A 23 7.74 13.66 -7.89
C ARG A 23 8.87 14.22 -7.03
N ARG A 24 8.60 14.50 -5.75
CA ARG A 24 9.59 15.02 -4.78
C ARG A 24 10.34 13.90 -4.07
N LEU A 25 9.86 12.66 -4.13
CA LEU A 25 10.55 11.50 -3.58
C LEU A 25 11.79 11.13 -4.41
N PRO A 26 12.86 10.64 -3.75
CA PRO A 26 14.04 10.18 -4.45
C PRO A 26 13.69 8.97 -5.34
N PRO A 27 14.24 8.90 -6.56
CA PRO A 27 13.90 7.86 -7.54
C PRO A 27 14.18 6.45 -7.03
N GLU A 28 15.13 6.30 -6.11
CA GLU A 28 15.49 5.03 -5.46
C GLU A 28 14.39 4.46 -4.56
N LYS A 29 13.49 5.31 -4.05
CA LYS A 29 12.35 4.90 -3.22
C LYS A 29 11.09 4.61 -4.04
N LEU A 30 11.06 4.99 -5.32
CA LEU A 30 9.91 4.75 -6.19
C LEU A 30 9.57 3.26 -6.35
N PRO A 31 10.54 2.32 -6.50
CA PRO A 31 10.23 0.90 -6.58
C PRO A 31 9.57 0.36 -5.30
N ALA A 32 10.04 0.78 -4.13
CA ALA A 32 9.47 0.38 -2.84
C ALA A 32 8.05 0.92 -2.66
N LEU A 33 7.83 2.19 -3.00
CA LEU A 33 6.50 2.80 -3.00
C LEU A 33 5.53 2.10 -3.97
N ALA A 34 5.98 1.73 -5.17
CA ALA A 34 5.17 1.00 -6.14
C ALA A 34 4.77 -0.40 -5.63
N GLN A 35 5.64 -1.04 -4.85
CA GLN A 35 5.34 -2.31 -4.21
C GLN A 35 4.25 -2.16 -3.15
N GLU A 36 4.40 -1.18 -2.24
CA GLU A 36 3.39 -0.87 -1.22
C GLU A 36 2.02 -0.54 -1.86
N LEU A 37 2.01 0.28 -2.92
CA LEU A 37 0.80 0.62 -3.67
C LEU A 37 0.13 -0.62 -4.28
N ARG A 38 0.92 -1.53 -4.85
CA ARG A 38 0.40 -2.78 -5.42
C ARG A 38 -0.27 -3.64 -4.35
N GLU A 39 0.38 -3.81 -3.21
CA GLU A 39 -0.15 -4.59 -2.10
C GLU A 39 -1.45 -3.98 -1.55
N TYR A 40 -1.49 -2.66 -1.38
CA TYR A 40 -2.70 -1.92 -1.00
C TYR A 40 -3.83 -2.13 -2.01
N LEU A 41 -3.56 -1.99 -3.31
CA LEU A 41 -4.56 -2.23 -4.35
C LEU A 41 -5.09 -3.66 -4.29
N ILE A 42 -4.22 -4.66 -4.17
CA ILE A 42 -4.61 -6.08 -4.04
C ILE A 42 -5.47 -6.29 -2.80
N GLU A 43 -5.13 -5.71 -1.66
CA GLU A 43 -5.95 -5.81 -0.44
C GLU A 43 -7.33 -5.17 -0.67
N VAL A 44 -7.37 -3.95 -1.19
CA VAL A 44 -8.61 -3.21 -1.43
C VAL A 44 -9.50 -3.94 -2.42
N VAL A 45 -8.97 -4.42 -3.56
CA VAL A 45 -9.74 -5.19 -4.55
C VAL A 45 -10.11 -6.58 -4.04
N SER A 46 -9.27 -7.21 -3.20
CA SER A 46 -9.60 -8.49 -2.55
C SER A 46 -10.77 -8.34 -1.57
N ARG A 47 -10.79 -7.24 -0.80
CA ARG A 47 -11.85 -6.93 0.16
C ARG A 47 -13.16 -6.51 -0.50
N THR A 48 -13.11 -5.75 -1.60
CA THR A 48 -14.31 -5.39 -2.38
C THR A 48 -14.76 -6.51 -3.34
N GLY A 49 -13.85 -7.42 -3.70
CA GLY A 49 -14.08 -8.58 -4.56
C GLY A 49 -14.36 -9.87 -3.80
N GLY A 50 -15.00 -9.81 -2.62
CA GLY A 50 -15.31 -10.93 -1.72
C GLY A 50 -16.14 -12.10 -2.31
N HIS A 51 -16.40 -12.10 -3.62
CA HIS A 51 -16.98 -13.23 -4.37
C HIS A 51 -16.10 -13.76 -5.53
N LEU A 52 -14.92 -13.19 -5.79
CA LEU A 52 -13.96 -13.77 -6.75
C LEU A 52 -12.90 -14.67 -6.10
N ALA A 53 -12.74 -14.60 -4.77
CA ALA A 53 -11.98 -15.60 -4.02
C ALA A 53 -12.67 -16.97 -3.95
N ALA A 54 -13.98 -17.05 -4.26
CA ALA A 54 -14.68 -18.33 -4.45
C ALA A 54 -14.24 -19.07 -5.73
N GLY A 55 -13.40 -18.44 -6.56
CA GLY A 55 -12.74 -19.04 -7.72
C GLY A 55 -11.25 -19.30 -7.51
N LEU A 56 -10.74 -19.32 -6.28
CA LEU A 56 -9.45 -19.93 -5.95
C LEU A 56 -9.50 -21.46 -6.18
N GLY A 57 -9.66 -21.84 -7.44
CA GLY A 57 -9.25 -23.14 -7.95
C GLY A 57 -7.86 -22.97 -8.53
N VAL A 58 -6.86 -23.25 -7.69
CA VAL A 58 -5.47 -23.67 -8.00
C VAL A 58 -4.72 -22.99 -9.16
#